data_AF-R6IAP1-F1
#
_entry.id   AF-R6IAP1-F1
#
_cell.length_a   1.000
_cell.length_b   1.000
_cell.length_c   1.000
_cell.angle_alpha   90.00
_cell.angle_beta   90.00
_cell.angle_gamma   90.00
#
_symmetry.space_group_name_H-M   'P 1'
#
loop_
_entity.id
_entity.type
_entity.pdbx_description
1 polymer ?
#
loop_
_entity_poly.entity_id
_entity_poly.type
_entity_poly.pdbx_seq_one_letter_code
_entity_poly.pdbx_strand_id
1 'polypeptide(L)'
;MAAAAIVTVWFGLRKLTSVIGLISPFMAALTIIIGVMALFKADFSATASTLEQLHLSKAAPTWWIAGILYPCFCMLTFTPALPSMGATAPNKKTTTFAAAFGVTFFHTALAVVVMAIFGNLAVVGSSQVPNLELAGLFSPAVRTLFMVVIVLAIYTTACPMAWGFCGKIAKDEKSAKYRICILALTIVGMICSYLFPLATLINFMYSISGYVGAVVSVGMIISNIVRKRKSKRNISASKE
;
A
#
# COMPACT_ATOMS: atom_id res chain seq x y z
N MET A 1 -7.17 -0.39 17.44
CA MET A 1 -7.02 -0.84 16.03
C MET A 1 -6.86 -2.35 15.89
N ALA A 2 -5.89 -2.99 16.56
CA ALA A 2 -5.62 -4.44 16.40
C ALA A 2 -6.86 -5.33 16.61
N ALA A 3 -7.61 -5.12 17.69
CA ALA A 3 -8.86 -5.86 17.94
C ALA A 3 -9.89 -5.70 16.79
N ALA A 4 -10.07 -4.48 16.28
CA ALA A 4 -10.97 -4.23 15.16
C ALA A 4 -10.50 -4.94 13.88
N ALA A 5 -9.19 -4.99 13.63
CA ALA A 5 -8.62 -5.73 12.50
C ALA A 5 -8.89 -7.23 12.61
N ILE A 6 -8.63 -7.83 13.78
CA ILE A 6 -8.91 -9.25 14.05
C ILE A 6 -10.39 -9.57 13.78
N VAL A 7 -11.29 -8.78 14.37
CA VAL A 7 -12.73 -8.96 14.23
C VAL A 7 -13.16 -8.86 12.76
N THR A 8 -12.65 -7.86 12.03
CA THR A 8 -12.97 -7.66 10.61
C THR A 8 -12.53 -8.85 9.77
N VAL A 9 -11.32 -9.34 9.98
CA VAL A 9 -10.76 -10.46 9.21
C VAL A 9 -11.51 -11.76 9.51
N TRP A 10 -12.00 -11.96 10.73
CA TRP A 10 -12.83 -13.12 11.09
C TRP A 10 -14.19 -13.14 10.40
N PHE A 11 -14.71 -11.99 9.96
CA PHE A 11 -15.93 -11.92 9.14
C PHE A 11 -15.69 -12.23 7.65
N GLY A 12 -14.44 -12.51 7.26
CA GLY A 12 -14.08 -12.98 5.94
C GLY A 12 -14.04 -11.91 4.86
N LEU A 13 -13.73 -12.36 3.63
CA LEU A 13 -13.41 -11.48 2.50
C LEU A 13 -14.51 -10.45 2.20
N ARG A 14 -15.79 -10.86 2.17
CA ARG A 14 -16.89 -9.98 1.77
C ARG A 14 -17.08 -8.79 2.71
N LYS A 15 -16.99 -9.03 4.02
CA LYS A 15 -17.14 -7.94 5.01
C LYS A 15 -15.91 -7.04 4.96
N LEU A 16 -14.73 -7.63 4.84
CA LEU A 16 -13.47 -6.92 4.68
C LEU A 16 -13.48 -5.98 3.48
N THR A 17 -13.87 -6.46 2.29
CA THR A 17 -13.96 -5.62 1.08
C THR A 17 -15.02 -4.53 1.21
N SER A 18 -16.15 -4.80 1.87
CA SER A 18 -17.21 -3.82 2.10
C SER A 18 -16.75 -2.69 3.02
N VAL A 19 -16.07 -3.01 4.12
CA VAL A 19 -15.55 -1.99 5.06
C VAL A 19 -14.47 -1.15 4.40
N ILE A 20 -13.53 -1.77 3.69
CA ILE A 20 -12.45 -1.06 2.99
C ILE A 20 -13.02 -0.16 1.89
N GLY A 21 -14.02 -0.64 1.13
CA GLY A 21 -14.68 0.13 0.08
C GLY A 21 -15.38 1.39 0.57
N LEU A 22 -15.83 1.41 1.83
CA LEU A 22 -16.43 2.59 2.46
C LEU A 22 -15.37 3.57 2.98
N ILE A 23 -14.33 3.06 3.64
CA ILE A 23 -13.33 3.91 4.32
C ILE A 23 -12.34 4.54 3.32
N SER A 24 -11.94 3.80 2.29
CA SER A 24 -10.84 4.21 1.39
C SER A 24 -11.11 5.46 0.56
N PRO A 25 -12.30 5.65 -0.04
CA PRO A 25 -12.61 6.88 -0.79
C PRO A 25 -12.50 8.14 0.07
N PHE A 26 -12.98 8.07 1.32
CA PHE A 26 -12.89 9.18 2.27
C PHE A 26 -11.45 9.52 2.62
N MET A 27 -10.62 8.50 2.93
CA MET A 27 -9.20 8.70 3.23
C MET A 27 -8.44 9.32 2.04
N ALA A 28 -8.70 8.82 0.82
CA ALA A 28 -8.08 9.32 -0.39
C ALA A 28 -8.46 10.78 -0.65
N ALA A 29 -9.75 11.12 -0.52
CA ALA A 29 -10.24 12.48 -0.69
C ALA A 29 -9.59 13.45 0.30
N LEU A 30 -9.57 13.12 1.60
CA LEU A 30 -8.93 13.96 2.61
C LEU A 30 -7.43 14.16 2.36
N THR A 31 -6.74 13.09 1.96
CA THR A 31 -5.29 13.15 1.68
C THR A 31 -5.00 14.07 0.50
N ILE A 32 -5.81 14.01 -0.56
CA ILE A 32 -5.67 14.88 -1.73
C ILE A 32 -5.99 16.32 -1.35
N ILE A 33 -7.08 16.57 -0.62
CA ILE A 33 -7.47 17.92 -0.18
C ILE A 33 -6.34 18.57 0.61
N ILE A 34 -5.77 17.85 1.58
CA ILE A 34 -4.64 18.36 2.38
C ILE A 34 -3.40 18.60 1.52
N GLY A 35 -3.07 17.67 0.61
CA GLY A 35 -1.96 17.85 -0.32
C GLY A 35 -2.12 19.08 -1.21
N VAL A 36 -3.30 19.28 -1.81
CA VAL A 36 -3.62 20.44 -2.64
C VAL A 36 -3.58 21.73 -1.82
N MET A 37 -4.19 21.76 -0.64
CA MET A 37 -4.14 22.94 0.24
C MET A 37 -2.70 23.27 0.65
N ALA A 38 -1.86 22.27 0.90
CA ALA A 38 -0.47 22.46 1.31
C ALA A 38 0.40 22.98 0.15
N LEU A 39 0.05 22.68 -1.10
CA LEU A 39 0.70 23.28 -2.28
C LEU A 39 0.49 24.78 -2.36
N PHE A 40 -0.63 25.32 -1.89
CA PHE A 40 -0.82 26.78 -1.85
C PHE A 40 0.07 27.48 -0.80
N LYS A 41 0.62 26.72 0.15
CA LYS A 41 1.59 27.21 1.14
C LYS A 41 3.04 26.84 0.80
N ALA A 42 3.25 26.12 -0.30
CA ALA A 42 4.54 25.63 -0.70
C ALA A 42 5.48 26.77 -1.11
N ASP A 43 6.71 26.71 -0.61
CA ASP A 43 7.84 27.48 -1.09
C ASP A 43 8.91 26.52 -1.62
N PHE A 44 9.18 26.62 -2.92
CA PHE A 44 10.17 25.78 -3.59
C PHE A 44 11.57 26.42 -3.68
N SER A 45 11.72 27.67 -3.24
CA SER A 45 12.95 28.45 -3.41
C SER A 45 14.16 27.81 -2.72
N ALA A 46 13.95 27.22 -1.54
CA ALA A 46 14.99 26.57 -0.73
C ALA A 46 14.96 25.03 -0.79
N THR A 47 14.14 24.42 -1.65
CA THR A 47 13.97 22.96 -1.68
C THR A 47 15.29 22.25 -1.96
N ALA A 48 16.06 22.71 -2.95
CA ALA A 48 17.32 22.07 -3.34
C ALA A 48 18.35 22.09 -2.21
N SER A 49 18.60 23.26 -1.62
CA SER A 49 19.56 23.43 -0.52
C SER A 49 19.13 22.66 0.74
N THR A 50 17.83 22.63 1.05
CA THR A 50 17.32 21.89 2.20
C THR A 50 17.48 20.38 2.02
N LEU A 51 17.26 19.87 0.80
CA LEU A 51 17.36 18.44 0.49
C LEU A 51 18.80 17.91 0.64
N GLU A 52 19.81 18.72 0.31
CA GLU A 52 21.22 18.35 0.50
C GLU A 52 21.61 18.20 1.98
N GLN A 53 20.95 18.95 2.87
CA GLN A 53 21.18 18.89 4.31
C GLN A 53 20.43 17.74 4.99
N LEU A 54 19.41 17.19 4.33
CA LEU A 54 18.59 16.11 4.85
C LEU A 54 19.28 14.75 4.66
N HIS A 55 19.71 14.15 5.77
CA HIS A 55 20.25 12.77 5.79
C HIS A 55 19.12 11.73 5.71
N LEU A 56 18.47 11.64 4.55
CA LEU A 56 17.36 10.70 4.33
C LEU A 56 17.86 9.27 4.14
N SER A 57 17.14 8.33 4.76
CA SER A 57 17.34 6.91 4.54
C SER A 57 16.98 6.53 3.10
N LYS A 58 17.90 5.88 2.38
CA LYS A 58 17.70 5.45 1.00
C LYS A 58 17.32 3.97 0.96
N ALA A 59 16.16 3.65 0.37
CA ALA A 59 15.73 2.27 0.15
C ALA A 59 16.36 1.63 -1.11
N ALA A 60 17.00 2.43 -1.97
CA ALA A 60 17.70 1.97 -3.16
C ALA A 60 18.90 2.88 -3.48
N PRO A 61 19.88 2.41 -4.27
CA PRO A 61 21.07 3.19 -4.61
C PRO A 61 20.76 4.48 -5.40
N THR A 62 19.74 4.42 -6.27
CA THR A 62 19.33 5.54 -7.14
C THR A 62 17.81 5.69 -7.17
N TRP A 63 17.35 6.89 -7.50
CA TRP A 63 15.92 7.24 -7.52
C TRP A 63 15.11 6.41 -8.53
N TRP A 64 15.69 6.06 -9.68
CA TRP A 64 14.99 5.29 -10.71
C TRP A 64 14.85 3.82 -10.31
N ILE A 65 15.85 3.25 -9.60
CA ILE A 65 15.73 1.92 -9.02
C ILE A 65 14.64 1.93 -7.94
N ALA A 66 14.61 2.93 -7.06
CA ALA A 66 13.55 3.08 -6.08
C ALA A 66 12.16 3.16 -6.75
N GLY A 67 12.06 3.88 -7.87
CA GLY A 67 10.84 3.99 -8.68
C GLY A 67 10.35 2.67 -9.27
N ILE A 68 11.25 1.72 -9.56
CA ILE A 68 10.89 0.37 -10.02
C ILE A 68 10.58 -0.56 -8.83
N LEU A 69 11.35 -0.47 -7.75
CA LEU A 69 11.17 -1.34 -6.58
C LEU A 69 9.86 -1.07 -5.85
N TYR A 70 9.39 0.17 -5.83
CA TYR A 70 8.13 0.53 -5.16
C TYR A 70 6.89 -0.20 -5.72
N PRO A 71 6.57 -0.16 -7.03
CA PRO A 71 5.44 -0.93 -7.57
C PRO A 71 5.64 -2.45 -7.43
N CYS A 72 6.87 -2.96 -7.50
CA CYS A 72 7.18 -4.36 -7.23
C CYS A 72 6.87 -4.77 -5.79
N PHE A 73 7.25 -3.93 -4.82
CA PHE A 73 6.87 -4.06 -3.41
C PHE A 73 5.34 -4.08 -3.26
N CYS A 74 4.64 -3.11 -3.85
CA CYS A 74 3.18 -3.05 -3.78
C CYS A 74 2.54 -4.32 -4.36
N MET A 75 3.01 -4.78 -5.52
CA MET A 75 2.51 -6.00 -6.16
C MET A 75 2.66 -7.21 -5.21
N LEU A 76 3.86 -7.42 -4.66
CA LEU A 76 4.12 -8.52 -3.74
C LEU A 76 3.20 -8.46 -2.51
N THR A 77 3.09 -7.27 -1.92
CA THR A 77 2.33 -7.02 -0.69
C THR A 77 0.85 -7.30 -0.86
N PHE A 78 0.27 -6.95 -2.01
CA PHE A 78 -1.15 -7.11 -2.26
C PHE A 78 -1.54 -8.44 -2.94
N THR A 79 -0.56 -9.22 -3.43
CA THR A 79 -0.78 -10.53 -4.06
C THR A 79 -1.59 -11.52 -3.21
N PRO A 80 -1.48 -11.58 -1.87
CA PRO A 80 -2.29 -12.50 -1.08
C PRO A 80 -3.80 -12.23 -1.11
N ALA A 81 -4.24 -11.00 -1.42
CA ALA A 81 -5.65 -10.60 -1.28
C ALA A 81 -6.29 -10.13 -2.60
N LEU A 82 -5.59 -9.31 -3.39
CA LEU A 82 -6.15 -8.72 -4.61
C LEU A 82 -6.66 -9.74 -5.64
N PRO A 83 -5.99 -10.88 -5.91
CA PRO A 83 -6.51 -11.88 -6.83
C PRO A 83 -7.87 -12.43 -6.40
N SER A 84 -8.06 -12.70 -5.10
CA SER A 84 -9.33 -13.19 -4.56
C SER A 84 -10.43 -12.12 -4.68
N MET A 85 -10.10 -10.85 -4.37
CA MET A 85 -11.03 -9.73 -4.56
C MET A 85 -11.43 -9.57 -6.03
N GLY A 86 -10.46 -9.62 -6.94
CA GLY A 86 -10.69 -9.53 -8.38
C GLY A 86 -11.47 -10.71 -8.95
N ALA A 87 -11.32 -11.91 -8.38
CA ALA A 87 -12.09 -13.10 -8.76
C ALA A 87 -13.56 -13.01 -8.35
N THR A 88 -13.88 -12.26 -7.29
CA THR A 88 -15.26 -12.01 -6.86
C THR A 88 -15.94 -10.83 -7.56
N ALA A 89 -15.24 -10.15 -8.47
CA ALA A 89 -15.82 -9.04 -9.22
C ALA A 89 -16.85 -9.53 -10.26
N PRO A 90 -17.88 -8.72 -10.60
CA PRO A 90 -18.96 -9.15 -11.49
C PRO A 90 -18.49 -9.58 -12.88
N ASN A 91 -17.45 -8.92 -13.40
CA ASN A 91 -16.88 -9.25 -14.70
C ASN A 91 -15.47 -8.68 -14.83
N LYS A 92 -14.73 -9.18 -15.83
CA LYS A 92 -13.36 -8.77 -16.11
C LYS A 92 -13.23 -7.28 -16.49
N LYS A 93 -14.25 -6.69 -17.14
CA LYS A 93 -14.23 -5.26 -17.52
C LYS A 93 -14.21 -4.39 -16.27
N THR A 94 -15.06 -4.69 -15.28
CA THR A 94 -15.10 -4.00 -13.99
C THR A 94 -13.75 -4.08 -13.28
N THR A 95 -13.14 -5.27 -13.19
CA THR A 95 -11.82 -5.43 -12.56
C THR A 95 -10.73 -4.63 -13.29
N THR A 96 -10.75 -4.64 -14.63
CA THR A 96 -9.76 -3.93 -15.45
C THR A 96 -9.90 -2.41 -15.30
N PHE A 97 -11.13 -1.90 -15.35
CA PHE A 97 -11.41 -0.48 -15.17
C PHE A 97 -11.07 -0.02 -13.75
N ALA A 98 -11.46 -0.78 -12.73
CA ALA A 98 -11.12 -0.49 -11.33
C ALA A 98 -9.60 -0.44 -11.11
N ALA A 99 -8.85 -1.37 -11.72
CA ALA A 99 -7.39 -1.36 -11.66
C ALA A 99 -6.78 -0.12 -12.35
N ALA A 100 -7.21 0.18 -13.58
CA ALA A 100 -6.70 1.33 -14.34
C ALA A 100 -7.01 2.66 -13.64
N PHE A 101 -8.26 2.83 -13.22
CA PHE A 101 -8.71 4.02 -12.49
C PHE A 101 -7.98 4.16 -11.16
N GLY A 102 -7.93 3.09 -10.37
CA GLY A 102 -7.29 3.09 -9.05
C GLY A 102 -5.80 3.42 -9.12
N VAL A 103 -5.06 2.80 -10.04
CA VAL A 103 -3.61 3.06 -10.21
C VAL A 103 -3.37 4.49 -10.67
N THR A 104 -4.13 4.98 -11.66
CA THR A 104 -3.96 6.33 -12.19
C THR A 104 -4.25 7.37 -11.12
N PHE A 105 -5.40 7.25 -10.45
CA PHE A 105 -5.80 8.17 -9.39
C PHE A 105 -4.84 8.15 -8.20
N PHE A 106 -4.37 6.97 -7.80
CA PHE A 106 -3.37 6.83 -6.73
C PHE A 106 -2.06 7.56 -7.06
N HIS A 107 -1.51 7.39 -8.27
CA HIS A 107 -0.26 8.05 -8.65
C HIS A 107 -0.43 9.57 -8.80
N THR A 108 -1.56 10.04 -9.30
CA THR A 108 -1.87 11.48 -9.35
C THR A 108 -1.94 12.07 -7.94
N ALA A 109 -2.65 11.41 -7.02
CA ALA A 109 -2.73 11.83 -5.62
C ALA A 109 -1.34 11.83 -4.95
N LEU A 110 -0.54 10.80 -5.21
CA LEU A 110 0.82 10.69 -4.68
C LEU A 110 1.71 11.81 -5.19
N ALA A 111 1.63 12.15 -6.49
CA ALA A 111 2.39 13.25 -7.07
C ALA A 111 2.06 14.60 -6.40
N VAL A 112 0.77 14.88 -6.17
CA VAL A 112 0.32 16.08 -5.45
C VAL A 112 0.93 16.14 -4.04
N VAL A 113 0.84 15.04 -3.28
CA VAL A 113 1.38 14.99 -1.91
C VAL A 113 2.90 15.12 -1.89
N VAL A 114 3.62 14.47 -2.79
CA VAL A 114 5.08 14.57 -2.88
C VAL A 114 5.52 16.00 -3.20
N MET A 115 4.83 16.68 -4.12
CA MET A 115 5.10 18.08 -4.43
C MET A 115 4.81 18.99 -3.22
N ALA A 116 3.75 18.71 -2.46
CA ALA A 116 3.45 19.44 -1.23
C ALA A 116 4.56 19.27 -0.17
N ILE A 117 5.11 18.06 -0.03
CA ILE A 117 6.24 17.78 0.86
C ILE A 117 7.47 18.58 0.43
N PHE A 118 7.81 18.57 -0.86
CA PHE A 118 8.97 19.31 -1.38
C PHE A 118 8.87 20.82 -1.18
N GLY A 119 7.67 21.36 -1.32
CA GLY A 119 7.41 22.78 -1.06
C GLY A 119 7.36 23.17 0.41
N ASN A 120 7.37 22.21 1.34
CA ASN A 120 7.27 22.48 2.78
C ASN A 120 8.38 21.79 3.58
N LEU A 121 9.53 21.49 2.95
CA LEU A 121 10.63 20.72 3.57
C LEU A 121 11.15 21.33 4.87
N ALA A 122 11.15 22.66 4.99
CA ALA A 122 11.58 23.35 6.20
C ALA A 122 10.77 22.92 7.46
N VAL A 123 9.50 22.56 7.27
CA VAL A 123 8.61 22.13 8.35
C VAL A 123 8.53 20.61 8.45
N VAL A 124 8.44 19.92 7.30
CA VAL A 124 8.09 18.48 7.30
C VAL A 124 9.27 17.55 7.02
N GLY A 125 10.41 18.06 6.59
CA GLY A 125 11.51 17.26 6.05
C GLY A 125 12.13 16.27 7.03
N SER A 126 12.19 16.62 8.31
CA SER A 126 12.74 15.76 9.38
C SER A 126 11.67 14.90 10.09
N SER A 127 10.39 15.02 9.71
CA SER A 127 9.32 14.26 10.32
C SER A 127 9.31 12.81 9.84
N GLN A 128 9.01 11.88 10.77
CA GLN A 128 8.78 10.48 10.41
C GLN A 128 7.50 10.28 9.58
N VAL A 129 6.53 11.19 9.72
CA VAL A 129 5.26 11.15 8.99
C VAL A 129 4.99 12.53 8.38
N PRO A 130 5.67 12.89 7.28
CA PRO A 130 5.59 14.24 6.71
C PRO A 130 4.17 14.70 6.40
N ASN A 131 3.31 13.79 5.93
CA ASN A 131 1.93 14.12 5.57
C ASN A 131 1.06 14.50 6.79
N LEU A 132 1.39 13.99 7.98
CA LEU A 132 0.75 14.43 9.23
C LEU A 132 1.15 15.85 9.58
N GLU A 133 2.40 16.21 9.36
CA GLU A 133 2.88 17.59 9.59
C GLU A 133 2.33 18.56 8.54
N LEU A 134 2.14 18.12 7.28
CA LEU A 134 1.42 18.92 6.27
C LEU A 134 0.01 19.27 6.73
N ALA A 135 -0.71 18.31 7.32
CA ALA A 135 -2.03 18.56 7.91
C ALA A 135 -1.95 19.55 9.10
N GLY A 136 -0.85 19.52 9.84
CA GLY A 136 -0.54 20.44 10.94
C GLY A 136 -0.33 21.89 10.54
N LEU A 137 -0.01 22.18 9.27
CA LEU A 137 0.15 23.54 8.76
C LEU A 137 -1.16 24.37 8.80
N PHE A 138 -2.31 23.72 8.97
CA PHE A 138 -3.63 24.37 8.94
C PHE A 138 -4.20 24.58 10.34
N SER A 139 -4.32 23.51 11.11
CA SER A 139 -4.77 23.58 12.51
C SER A 139 -4.49 22.27 13.26
N PRO A 140 -4.43 22.30 14.60
CA PRO A 140 -4.35 21.08 15.42
C PRO A 140 -5.50 20.10 15.17
N ALA A 141 -6.69 20.60 14.84
CA ALA A 141 -7.86 19.78 14.53
C ALA A 141 -7.67 18.99 13.22
N VAL A 142 -7.14 19.63 12.17
CA VAL A 142 -6.85 18.97 10.89
C VAL A 142 -5.74 17.94 11.05
N ARG A 143 -4.70 18.22 11.86
CA ARG A 143 -3.68 17.24 12.23
C ARG A 143 -4.26 16.02 12.92
N THR A 144 -5.16 16.24 13.89
CA THR A 144 -5.82 15.15 14.63
C THR A 144 -6.69 14.30 13.71
N LEU A 145 -7.45 14.94 12.82
CA LEU A 145 -8.22 14.23 11.79
C LEU A 145 -7.32 13.38 10.90
N PHE A 146 -6.16 13.91 10.49
CA PHE A 146 -5.22 13.18 9.66
C PHE A 146 -4.56 12.00 10.39
N MET A 147 -4.34 12.11 11.70
CA MET A 147 -3.91 10.98 12.53
C MET A 147 -4.94 9.82 12.46
N VAL A 148 -6.23 10.14 12.51
CA VAL A 148 -7.30 9.13 12.33
C VAL A 148 -7.23 8.50 10.94
N VAL A 149 -7.00 9.30 9.89
CA VAL A 149 -6.79 8.80 8.51
C VAL A 149 -5.63 7.83 8.43
N ILE A 150 -4.50 8.12 9.09
CA ILE A 150 -3.34 7.21 9.14
C ILE A 150 -3.71 5.88 9.81
N VAL A 151 -4.40 5.90 10.95
CA VAL A 151 -4.85 4.68 11.64
C VAL A 151 -5.77 3.85 10.73
N LEU A 152 -6.69 4.51 10.02
CA LEU A 152 -7.58 3.85 9.07
C LEU A 152 -6.80 3.26 7.88
N ALA A 153 -5.79 3.96 7.35
CA ALA A 153 -4.97 3.49 6.23
C ALA A 153 -4.12 2.27 6.61
N ILE A 154 -3.59 2.23 7.83
CA ILE A 154 -2.88 1.06 8.37
C ILE A 154 -3.87 -0.10 8.49
N TYR A 155 -5.07 0.15 9.02
CA TYR A 155 -6.11 -0.86 9.16
C TYR A 155 -6.55 -1.47 7.81
N THR A 156 -6.76 -0.65 6.77
CA THR A 156 -7.18 -1.13 5.45
C THR A 156 -6.09 -1.91 4.72
N THR A 157 -4.83 -1.78 5.13
CA THR A 157 -3.70 -2.55 4.58
C THR A 157 -3.47 -3.84 5.36
N ALA A 158 -3.47 -3.75 6.70
CA ALA A 158 -3.22 -4.89 7.58
C ALA A 158 -4.31 -5.98 7.44
N CYS A 159 -5.58 -5.59 7.33
CA CYS A 159 -6.70 -6.54 7.26
C CYS A 159 -6.61 -7.47 6.02
N PRO A 160 -6.55 -6.97 4.76
CA PRO A 160 -6.42 -7.84 3.59
C PRO A 160 -5.19 -8.73 3.62
N MET A 161 -4.06 -8.21 4.10
CA MET A 161 -2.81 -8.96 4.16
C MET A 161 -2.89 -10.11 5.16
N ALA A 162 -3.41 -9.86 6.37
CA ALA A 162 -3.63 -10.90 7.36
C ALA A 162 -4.63 -11.94 6.84
N TRP A 163 -5.72 -11.51 6.21
CA TRP A 163 -6.70 -12.40 5.58
C TRP A 163 -6.04 -13.31 4.53
N GLY A 164 -5.35 -12.71 3.56
CA GLY A 164 -4.76 -13.43 2.42
C GLY A 164 -3.61 -14.35 2.83
N PHE A 165 -2.79 -13.94 3.81
CA PHE A 165 -1.69 -14.77 4.31
C PHE A 165 -2.22 -15.95 5.12
N CYS A 166 -3.12 -15.73 6.08
CA CYS A 166 -3.71 -16.80 6.89
C CYS A 166 -4.48 -17.80 6.03
N GLY A 167 -5.14 -17.34 4.96
CA GLY A 167 -5.87 -18.20 4.03
C GLY A 167 -4.97 -19.19 3.27
N LYS A 168 -3.66 -18.89 3.15
CA LYS A 168 -2.68 -19.85 2.60
C LYS A 168 -2.27 -20.93 3.60
N ILE A 169 -2.35 -20.66 4.90
CA ILE A 169 -1.99 -21.60 5.97
C ILE A 169 -3.19 -22.48 6.34
N ALA A 170 -4.35 -21.86 6.51
CA ALA A 170 -5.60 -22.53 6.84
C ALA A 170 -6.70 -22.07 5.86
N LYS A 171 -7.12 -22.97 4.97
CA LYS A 171 -8.12 -22.66 3.94
C LYS A 171 -9.52 -22.36 4.50
N ASP A 172 -9.85 -22.95 5.65
CA ASP A 172 -11.13 -22.72 6.31
C ASP A 172 -11.05 -21.50 7.25
N GLU A 173 -11.67 -20.40 6.84
CA GLU A 173 -11.74 -19.13 7.58
C GLU A 173 -12.42 -19.26 8.96
N LYS A 174 -13.27 -20.29 9.15
CA LYS A 174 -13.96 -20.55 10.42
C LYS A 174 -13.14 -21.40 11.38
N SER A 175 -12.07 -22.03 10.89
CA SER A 175 -11.23 -22.92 11.70
C SER A 175 -10.53 -22.17 12.83
N ALA A 176 -10.40 -22.82 13.99
CA ALA A 176 -9.58 -22.32 15.10
C ALA A 176 -8.13 -22.04 14.66
N LYS A 177 -7.58 -22.86 13.75
CA LYS A 177 -6.23 -22.68 13.20
C LYS A 177 -6.09 -21.33 12.48
N TYR A 178 -7.08 -20.94 11.67
CA TYR A 178 -7.10 -19.67 10.96
C TYR A 178 -7.15 -18.48 11.94
N ARG A 179 -8.03 -18.56 12.95
CA ARG A 179 -8.17 -17.51 13.97
C ARG A 179 -6.91 -17.33 14.82
N ILE A 180 -6.28 -18.44 15.22
CA ILE A 180 -5.01 -18.44 15.97
C ILE A 180 -3.90 -17.84 15.11
N CYS A 181 -3.84 -18.17 13.81
CA CYS A 181 -2.85 -17.60 12.89
C CYS A 181 -2.96 -16.07 12.81
N ILE A 182 -4.17 -15.52 12.71
CA ILE A 182 -4.41 -14.07 12.71
C ILE A 182 -3.95 -13.44 14.03
N LEU A 183 -4.31 -14.07 15.16
CA LEU A 183 -3.93 -13.57 16.47
C LEU A 183 -2.41 -13.56 16.64
N ALA A 184 -1.73 -14.65 16.28
CA ALA A 184 -0.28 -14.77 16.33
C ALA A 184 0.41 -13.71 15.46
N LEU A 185 -0.03 -13.52 14.21
CA LEU A 185 0.49 -12.46 13.34
C LEU A 185 0.29 -11.07 13.91
N THR A 186 -0.86 -10.81 14.53
CA THR A 186 -1.15 -9.52 15.15
C THR A 186 -0.22 -9.27 16.34
N ILE A 187 0.00 -10.27 17.19
CA ILE A 187 0.92 -10.18 18.34
C ILE A 187 2.35 -9.93 17.86
N VAL A 188 2.82 -10.72 16.88
CA VAL A 188 4.16 -10.54 16.29
C VAL A 188 4.31 -9.14 15.70
N GLY A 189 3.33 -8.68 14.93
CA GLY A 189 3.33 -7.33 14.35
C GLY A 189 3.38 -6.22 15.40
N MET A 190 2.65 -6.38 16.52
CA MET A 190 2.69 -5.42 17.64
C MET A 190 4.06 -5.41 18.32
N ILE A 191 4.65 -6.58 18.57
CA ILE A 191 5.99 -6.69 19.17
C ILE A 191 7.03 -6.06 18.25
N CYS A 192 7.02 -6.38 16.95
CA CYS A 192 7.95 -5.78 15.98
C CYS A 192 7.79 -4.26 15.90
N SER A 193 6.55 -3.75 15.90
CA SER A 193 6.28 -2.31 15.85
C SER A 193 6.71 -1.58 17.13
N TYR A 194 6.73 -2.27 18.27
CA TYR A 194 7.23 -1.73 19.54
C TYR A 194 8.76 -1.74 19.61
N LEU A 195 9.41 -2.78 19.09
CA LEU A 195 10.86 -2.96 19.19
C LEU A 195 11.67 -2.11 18.19
N PHE A 196 11.12 -1.82 17.01
CA PHE A 196 11.86 -1.17 15.93
C PHE A 196 11.31 0.22 15.58
N PRO A 197 12.18 1.22 15.33
CA PRO A 197 11.74 2.52 14.82
C PRO A 197 11.02 2.39 13.48
N LEU A 198 10.01 3.24 13.26
CA LEU A 198 9.21 3.25 12.04
C LEU A 198 10.06 3.38 10.77
N ALA A 199 11.03 4.30 10.77
CA ALA A 199 11.91 4.51 9.62
C ALA A 199 12.73 3.25 9.25
N THR A 200 13.20 2.51 10.26
CA THR A 200 13.94 1.25 10.08
C THR A 200 13.04 0.17 9.48
N LEU A 201 11.82 0.03 10.00
CA LEU A 201 10.84 -0.92 9.47
C LEU A 201 10.49 -0.61 8.02
N ILE A 202 10.21 0.66 7.69
CA ILE A 202 9.90 1.08 6.32
C ILE A 202 11.08 0.80 5.38
N ASN A 203 12.30 1.19 5.75
CA ASN A 203 13.48 0.98 4.91
C ASN A 203 13.74 -0.52 4.67
N PHE A 204 13.64 -1.33 5.73
CA PHE A 204 13.79 -2.78 5.64
C PHE A 204 12.74 -3.41 4.73
N MET A 205 11.46 -3.05 4.93
CA MET A 205 10.36 -3.57 4.11
C MET A 205 10.52 -3.16 2.65
N TYR A 206 10.77 -1.88 2.36
CA TYR A 206 10.86 -1.38 0.99
C TYR A 206 12.06 -1.95 0.25
N SER A 207 13.20 -2.11 0.91
CA SER A 207 14.39 -2.70 0.29
C SER A 207 14.14 -4.18 -0.03
N ILE A 208 13.88 -5.01 0.97
CA ILE A 208 13.80 -6.47 0.78
C ILE A 208 12.59 -6.85 -0.07
N SER A 209 11.42 -6.33 0.28
CA SER A 209 10.18 -6.69 -0.43
C SER A 209 10.12 -6.06 -1.82
N GLY A 210 10.83 -4.96 -2.06
CA GLY A 210 11.02 -4.40 -3.40
C GLY A 210 11.78 -5.36 -4.30
N TYR A 211 12.96 -5.84 -3.87
CA TYR A 211 13.76 -6.76 -4.68
C TYR A 211 13.10 -8.13 -4.86
N VAL A 212 12.54 -8.71 -3.79
CA VAL A 212 11.77 -9.96 -3.88
C VAL A 212 10.57 -9.78 -4.80
N GLY A 213 9.87 -8.64 -4.66
CA GLY A 213 8.75 -8.28 -5.53
C GLY A 213 9.16 -8.22 -6.99
N ALA A 214 10.33 -7.66 -7.31
CA ALA A 214 10.82 -7.56 -8.67
C ALA A 214 11.05 -8.95 -9.30
N VAL A 215 11.68 -9.87 -8.56
CA VAL A 215 11.87 -11.26 -9.01
C VAL A 215 10.53 -11.95 -9.27
N VAL A 216 9.58 -11.81 -8.34
CA VAL A 216 8.23 -12.39 -8.48
C VAL A 216 7.48 -11.77 -9.65
N SER A 217 7.54 -10.45 -9.85
CA SER A 217 6.92 -9.74 -10.98
C SER A 217 7.45 -10.25 -12.30
N VAL A 218 8.77 -10.39 -12.46
CA VAL A 218 9.39 -10.95 -13.66
C VAL A 218 8.91 -12.39 -13.90
N GLY A 219 8.91 -13.22 -12.86
CA GLY A 219 8.40 -14.59 -12.94
C GLY A 219 6.93 -14.66 -13.38
N MET A 220 6.08 -13.77 -12.87
CA MET A 220 4.66 -13.68 -13.26
C MET A 220 4.50 -13.27 -14.73
N ILE A 221 5.29 -12.31 -15.20
CA ILE A 221 5.27 -11.87 -16.60
C ILE A 221 5.70 -13.01 -17.53
N ILE A 222 6.83 -13.66 -17.23
CA ILE A 222 7.35 -14.80 -18.02
C ILE A 222 6.31 -15.93 -18.05
N SER A 223 5.78 -16.32 -16.89
CA SER A 223 4.76 -17.37 -16.78
C SER A 223 3.51 -17.05 -17.62
N ASN A 224 3.06 -15.80 -17.60
CA ASN A 224 1.91 -15.36 -18.41
C ASN A 224 2.20 -15.44 -19.92
N ILE A 225 3.39 -15.00 -20.36
CA ILE A 225 3.81 -15.07 -21.77
C ILE A 225 3.89 -16.53 -22.23
N VAL A 226 4.54 -17.40 -21.45
CA VAL A 226 4.68 -18.84 -21.76
C VAL A 226 3.31 -19.51 -21.84
N ARG A 227 2.40 -19.26 -20.89
CA ARG A 227 1.04 -19.82 -20.91
C ARG A 227 0.25 -19.37 -22.14
N LYS A 228 0.32 -18.09 -22.52
CA LYS A 228 -0.33 -17.58 -23.73
C LYS A 228 0.22 -18.21 -25.00
N ARG A 229 1.54 -18.38 -25.11
CA ARG A 229 2.19 -19.05 -26.24
C ARG A 229 1.75 -20.51 -26.36
N LYS A 230 1.72 -21.24 -25.24
CA LYS A 230 1.26 -22.64 -25.20
C LYS A 230 -0.21 -22.79 -25.60
N SER A 231 -1.08 -21.91 -25.11
CA SER A 231 -2.50 -21.89 -25.49
C SER A 231 -2.70 -21.62 -26.98
N LYS A 232 -2.00 -20.64 -27.57
CA LYS A 232 -2.04 -20.39 -29.02
C LYS A 232 -1.56 -21.59 -29.84
N ARG A 233 -0.47 -22.23 -29.42
CA ARG A 233 0.08 -23.42 -30.09
C ARG A 233 -0.91 -24.60 -30.08
N ASN A 234 -1.55 -24.86 -28.95
CA ASN A 234 -2.53 -25.94 -28.84
C ASN A 234 -3.78 -25.70 -29.70
N ILE A 235 -4.22 -24.44 -29.86
CA ILE A 235 -5.34 -24.09 -30.77
C ILE A 235 -4.94 -24.27 -32.24
N SER A 236 -3.69 -23.98 -32.59
CA SER A 236 -3.17 -24.22 -33.95
C SER A 236 -3.13 -25.71 -34.27
N ALA A 237 -2.64 -26.52 -33.34
CA ALA A 237 -2.47 -27.96 -33.52
C ALA A 237 -3.78 -28.77 -33.46
N SER A 238 -4.90 -28.19 -32.99
CA SER A 238 -6.22 -28.84 -33.03
C SER A 238 -7.04 -28.46 -34.28
N LYS A 239 -6.51 -27.58 -35.12
CA LYS A 239 -7.13 -27.14 -36.38
C LYS A 239 -6.49 -27.81 -37.61
N GLU A 240 -5.34 -28.44 -37.44
CA GLU A 240 -4.74 -29.40 -38.36
C GLU A 240 -5.27 -30.81 -38.03
#